data_AF-A0A521S7T4-F1
#
_entry.id   AF-A0A521S7T4-F1
#
_cell.length_a   1.000
_cell.length_b   1.000
_cell.length_c   1.000
_cell.angle_alpha   90.00
_cell.angle_beta   90.00
_cell.angle_gamma   90.00
#
_symmetry.space_group_name_H-M   'P 1'
#
loop_
_entity.id
_entity.type
_entity.pdbx_description
1 polymer ?
#
loop_
_entity_poly.entity_id
_entity_poly.type
_entity_poly.pdbx_seq_one_letter_code
_entity_poly.pdbx_strand_id
1 'polypeptide(L)'
;MKSRLLFLTFGVIGMIVAGQVFGQPGESKEIPKETLEAIGPQLASSFNAEPFAPPMPDHLWMKGDPDKVLFLHFAKPVSEKGNKLIFIGDGIKGRFCAENQPAGGKTGYVHFHSLSAAKEHEHGHGGEKGQEGYWLRHVAVGEFEMMNMHFKPGVAHQFMPTPPPKCK
;
A
#
# COMPACT_ATOMS: atom_id res chain seq x y z
N MET A 1 -30.28 -60.53 57.10
CA MET A 1 -29.63 -59.88 58.27
C MET A 1 -28.77 -58.74 57.74
N LYS A 2 -29.26 -57.48 57.80
CA LYS A 2 -28.76 -56.42 58.69
C LYS A 2 -27.24 -56.42 58.91
N SER A 3 -26.54 -55.47 58.30
CA SER A 3 -25.73 -54.51 59.06
C SER A 3 -25.43 -53.27 58.21
N ARG A 4 -25.73 -52.10 58.79
CA ARG A 4 -25.37 -50.76 58.31
C ARG A 4 -24.03 -50.41 58.93
N LEU A 5 -23.16 -49.72 58.19
CA LEU A 5 -22.25 -48.77 58.82
C LEU A 5 -22.14 -47.52 57.95
N LEU A 6 -22.59 -46.40 58.52
CA LEU A 6 -22.38 -45.03 58.06
C LEU A 6 -20.92 -44.65 58.28
N PHE A 7 -20.30 -43.95 57.34
CA PHE A 7 -19.46 -42.79 57.67
C PHE A 7 -19.59 -41.73 56.58
N LEU A 8 -19.99 -40.54 57.01
CA LEU A 8 -20.01 -39.29 56.26
C LEU A 8 -18.58 -38.81 56.00
N THR A 9 -18.31 -38.35 54.77
CA THR A 9 -17.38 -37.23 54.56
C THR A 9 -17.92 -36.33 53.47
N PHE A 10 -18.05 -35.05 53.83
CA PHE A 10 -18.39 -33.92 52.98
C PHE A 10 -17.42 -33.77 51.80
N GLY A 11 -17.96 -33.43 50.64
CA GLY A 11 -17.17 -33.05 49.46
C GLY A 11 -18.04 -32.27 48.48
N VAL A 12 -18.38 -31.03 48.84
CA VAL A 12 -18.89 -30.04 47.88
C VAL A 12 -17.68 -29.52 47.12
N ILE A 13 -17.54 -29.86 45.85
CA ILE A 13 -16.73 -29.09 44.89
C ILE A 13 -17.60 -28.83 43.67
N GLY A 14 -17.76 -27.54 43.39
CA GLY A 14 -18.68 -27.00 42.41
C GLY A 14 -18.21 -27.11 40.95
N MET A 15 -19.21 -26.92 40.09
CA MET A 15 -19.22 -26.55 38.68
C MET A 15 -17.88 -26.32 37.98
N ILE A 16 -17.68 -27.02 36.86
CA ILE A 16 -17.28 -26.37 35.61
C ILE A 16 -18.21 -26.90 34.51
N VAL A 17 -19.16 -26.05 34.11
CA VAL A 17 -19.92 -26.21 32.87
C VAL A 17 -18.89 -26.19 31.74
N ALA A 18 -18.82 -27.28 30.98
CA ALA A 18 -18.07 -27.35 29.73
C ALA A 18 -18.76 -26.45 28.68
N GLY A 19 -18.58 -25.14 28.84
CA GLY A 19 -18.92 -24.15 27.83
C GLY A 19 -17.90 -24.24 26.73
N GLN A 20 -18.32 -24.80 25.60
CA GLN A 20 -17.60 -24.70 24.33
C GLN A 20 -17.24 -23.24 24.05
N VAL A 21 -15.96 -22.90 24.14
CA VAL A 21 -15.41 -21.68 23.53
C VAL A 21 -14.46 -22.12 22.42
N PHE A 22 -15.04 -22.78 21.41
CA PHE A 22 -14.45 -22.76 20.09
C PHE A 22 -14.88 -21.43 19.48
N GLY A 23 -13.94 -20.47 19.42
CA GLY A 23 -14.16 -19.20 18.76
C GLY A 23 -14.66 -19.45 17.33
N GLN A 24 -15.85 -18.96 17.01
CA GLN A 24 -16.34 -18.96 15.65
C GLN A 24 -15.35 -18.14 14.80
N PRO A 25 -14.92 -18.64 13.62
CA PRO A 25 -14.21 -17.80 12.67
C PRO A 25 -15.11 -16.61 12.35
N GLY A 26 -14.61 -15.40 12.60
CA GLY A 26 -15.38 -14.17 12.44
C GLY A 26 -15.97 -14.10 11.04
N GLU A 27 -17.29 -14.00 10.97
CA GLU A 27 -18.05 -13.77 9.75
C GLU A 27 -17.48 -12.51 9.08
N SER A 28 -16.84 -12.65 7.91
CA SER A 28 -16.41 -11.49 7.14
C SER A 28 -17.66 -10.79 6.65
N LYS A 29 -18.02 -9.67 7.26
CA LYS A 29 -19.15 -8.86 6.81
C LYS A 29 -18.85 -8.37 5.40
N GLU A 30 -19.66 -8.82 4.43
CA GLU A 30 -19.58 -8.31 3.06
C GLU A 30 -19.76 -6.78 3.06
N ILE A 31 -18.98 -6.08 2.24
CA ILE A 31 -19.09 -4.63 2.09
C ILE A 31 -20.29 -4.34 1.18
N PRO A 32 -21.24 -3.48 1.57
CA PRO A 32 -22.39 -3.14 0.73
C PRO A 32 -21.96 -2.61 -0.65
N LYS A 33 -22.68 -3.03 -1.69
CA LYS A 33 -22.41 -2.62 -3.07
C LYS A 33 -22.42 -1.09 -3.22
N GLU A 34 -23.37 -0.43 -2.55
CA GLU A 34 -23.52 1.02 -2.55
C GLU A 34 -22.28 1.71 -1.97
N THR A 35 -21.65 1.08 -0.96
CA THR A 35 -20.39 1.58 -0.40
C THR A 35 -19.26 1.46 -1.41
N LEU A 36 -19.14 0.31 -2.09
CA LEU A 36 -18.12 0.11 -3.13
C LEU A 36 -18.28 1.08 -4.30
N GLU A 37 -19.52 1.35 -4.71
CA GLU A 37 -19.84 2.32 -5.78
C GLU A 37 -19.55 3.77 -5.36
N ALA A 38 -19.72 4.11 -4.08
CA ALA A 38 -19.48 5.46 -3.56
C ALA A 38 -18.00 5.81 -3.35
N ILE A 39 -17.14 4.81 -3.08
CA ILE A 39 -15.70 5.04 -2.81
C ILE A 39 -15.02 5.76 -3.98
N GLY A 40 -15.29 5.31 -5.22
CA GLY A 40 -14.63 5.83 -6.42
C GLY A 40 -14.83 7.34 -6.60
N PRO A 41 -16.08 7.83 -6.72
CA PRO A 41 -16.36 9.25 -6.85
C PRO A 41 -15.82 10.11 -5.70
N GLN A 42 -15.89 9.61 -4.46
CA GLN A 42 -15.38 10.33 -3.29
C GLN A 42 -13.86 10.49 -3.36
N LEU A 43 -13.12 9.41 -3.61
CA LEU A 43 -11.67 9.46 -3.74
C LEU A 43 -11.24 10.30 -4.93
N ALA A 44 -11.86 10.13 -6.10
CA ALA A 44 -11.47 10.82 -7.34
C ALA A 44 -11.43 12.35 -7.17
N SER A 45 -12.32 12.92 -6.36
CA SER A 45 -12.34 14.36 -6.09
C SER A 45 -11.09 14.92 -5.38
N SER A 46 -10.31 14.07 -4.72
CA SER A 46 -9.13 14.45 -3.95
C SER A 46 -7.81 14.29 -4.72
N PHE A 47 -7.86 13.69 -5.91
CA PHE A 47 -6.67 13.40 -6.71
C PHE A 47 -6.58 14.31 -7.95
N ASN A 48 -5.36 14.70 -8.34
CA ASN A 48 -5.09 15.57 -9.48
C ASN A 48 -3.79 15.18 -10.22
N ALA A 49 -3.33 16.01 -11.16
CA ALA A 49 -2.17 15.72 -12.02
C ALA A 49 -0.83 16.33 -11.51
N GLU A 50 -0.84 17.06 -10.41
CA GLU A 50 0.35 17.62 -9.73
C GLU A 50 1.02 16.51 -8.89
N PRO A 51 2.27 16.61 -8.39
CA PRO A 51 3.18 17.76 -8.40
C PRO A 51 4.19 17.76 -9.57
N PHE A 52 4.07 16.83 -10.52
CA PHE A 52 5.08 16.66 -11.57
C PHE A 52 4.80 17.55 -12.78
N ALA A 53 5.87 18.09 -13.37
CA ALA A 53 5.82 18.92 -14.56
C ALA A 53 6.83 18.40 -15.62
N PRO A 54 6.38 17.91 -16.79
CA PRO A 54 4.97 17.75 -17.18
C PRO A 54 4.24 16.69 -16.34
N PRO A 55 2.89 16.73 -16.28
CA PRO A 55 2.12 15.70 -15.59
C PRO A 55 2.33 14.31 -16.19
N MET A 56 2.32 13.29 -15.32
CA MET A 56 2.28 11.89 -15.75
C MET A 56 0.86 11.51 -16.17
N PRO A 57 0.63 11.08 -17.44
CA PRO A 57 -0.70 10.92 -17.99
C PRO A 57 -1.49 9.74 -17.39
N ASP A 58 -0.80 8.77 -16.82
CA ASP A 58 -1.30 7.53 -16.22
C ASP A 58 -1.31 7.55 -14.69
N HIS A 59 -1.04 8.72 -14.09
CA HIS A 59 -1.03 8.89 -12.64
C HIS A 59 -2.02 9.96 -12.19
N LEU A 60 -2.56 9.75 -10.99
CA LEU A 60 -3.20 10.81 -10.22
C LEU A 60 -2.60 10.86 -8.82
N TRP A 61 -2.53 12.04 -8.23
CA TRP A 61 -1.86 12.29 -6.95
C TRP A 61 -2.74 13.04 -5.97
N MET A 62 -2.58 12.75 -4.70
CA MET A 62 -3.19 13.46 -3.59
C MET A 62 -2.10 13.85 -2.60
N LYS A 63 -2.08 15.11 -2.17
CA LYS A 63 -1.18 15.55 -1.11
C LYS A 63 -1.73 15.05 0.24
N GLY A 64 -0.97 14.20 0.93
CA GLY A 64 -1.34 13.68 2.26
C GLY A 64 -0.75 14.49 3.40
N ASP A 65 0.41 15.09 3.19
CA ASP A 65 1.20 15.88 4.14
C ASP A 65 2.08 16.86 3.33
N PRO A 66 2.58 17.99 3.87
CA PRO A 66 3.66 18.77 3.27
C PRO A 66 4.72 17.99 2.47
N ASP A 67 5.22 16.88 3.02
CA ASP A 67 6.30 16.08 2.43
C ASP A 67 5.86 14.69 1.94
N LYS A 68 4.55 14.41 1.90
CA LYS A 68 4.03 13.10 1.48
C LYS A 68 2.91 13.23 0.46
N VAL A 69 2.97 12.35 -0.52
CA VAL A 69 1.94 12.17 -1.54
C VAL A 69 1.40 10.76 -1.49
N LEU A 70 0.14 10.60 -1.85
CA LEU A 70 -0.48 9.34 -2.24
C LEU A 70 -0.75 9.40 -3.74
N PHE A 71 -0.69 8.26 -4.42
CA PHE A 71 -0.96 8.22 -5.85
C PHE A 71 -1.68 6.96 -6.30
N LEU A 72 -2.35 7.11 -7.43
CA LEU A 72 -3.00 6.07 -8.21
C LEU A 72 -2.25 5.98 -9.53
N HIS A 73 -1.84 4.78 -9.92
CA HIS A 73 -1.16 4.52 -11.18
C HIS A 73 -1.96 3.48 -11.96
N PHE A 74 -2.32 3.86 -13.18
CA PHE A 74 -3.21 3.13 -14.07
C PHE A 74 -2.44 2.48 -15.23
N ALA A 75 -3.01 1.43 -15.82
CA ALA A 75 -2.37 0.70 -16.93
C ALA A 75 -2.23 1.51 -18.24
N LYS A 76 -2.94 2.64 -18.33
CA LYS A 76 -3.03 3.54 -19.49
C LYS A 76 -3.15 4.98 -19.01
N PRO A 77 -3.06 5.99 -19.88
CA PRO A 77 -3.48 7.35 -19.55
C PRO A 77 -4.89 7.40 -18.93
N VAL A 78 -5.08 8.25 -17.92
CA VAL A 78 -6.35 8.38 -17.18
C VAL A 78 -7.51 8.82 -18.08
N SER A 79 -7.20 9.51 -19.18
CA SER A 79 -8.18 9.94 -20.18
C SER A 79 -8.70 8.80 -21.08
N GLU A 80 -8.06 7.63 -21.06
CA GLU A 80 -8.47 6.50 -21.89
C GLU A 80 -9.58 5.65 -21.26
N LYS A 81 -10.53 5.19 -22.08
CA LYS A 81 -11.63 4.33 -21.65
C LYS A 81 -11.14 2.92 -21.29
N GLY A 82 -11.81 2.31 -20.31
CA GLY A 82 -11.53 0.92 -19.91
C GLY A 82 -10.18 0.74 -19.20
N ASN A 83 -9.61 1.83 -18.70
CA ASN A 83 -8.37 1.81 -17.93
C ASN A 83 -8.57 1.11 -16.58
N LYS A 84 -7.49 0.55 -16.03
CA LYS A 84 -7.49 -0.20 -14.76
C LYS A 84 -6.47 0.40 -13.82
N LEU A 85 -6.86 0.55 -12.56
CA LEU A 85 -5.92 0.83 -11.47
C LEU A 85 -5.05 -0.42 -11.27
N ILE A 86 -3.73 -0.25 -11.31
CA ILE A 86 -2.76 -1.35 -11.18
C ILE A 86 -1.87 -1.18 -9.96
N PHE A 87 -1.58 0.05 -9.57
CA PHE A 87 -0.90 0.37 -8.32
C PHE A 87 -1.63 1.46 -7.55
N ILE A 88 -1.66 1.32 -6.24
CA ILE A 88 -1.72 2.46 -5.33
C ILE A 88 -0.30 2.69 -4.81
N GLY A 89 0.01 3.89 -4.38
CA GLY A 89 1.32 4.15 -3.82
C GLY A 89 1.37 5.39 -2.97
N ASP A 90 2.55 5.57 -2.38
CA ASP A 90 2.88 6.74 -1.60
C ASP A 90 4.30 7.20 -1.92
N GLY A 91 4.52 8.50 -1.75
CA GLY A 91 5.79 9.15 -2.01
C GLY A 91 6.25 9.94 -0.79
N ILE A 92 7.55 9.90 -0.52
CA ILE A 92 8.21 10.75 0.48
C ILE A 92 9.11 11.73 -0.27
N LYS A 93 8.92 13.02 -0.01
CA LYS A 93 9.72 14.08 -0.61
C LYS A 93 11.18 13.92 -0.17
N GLY A 94 12.10 14.10 -1.11
CA GLY A 94 13.54 13.96 -0.84
C GLY A 94 14.40 14.40 -2.00
N ARG A 95 15.68 14.02 -1.95
CA ARG A 95 16.65 14.24 -3.02
C ARG A 95 17.07 12.94 -3.66
N PHE A 96 17.48 13.00 -4.93
CA PHE A 96 18.07 11.87 -5.64
C PHE A 96 19.51 11.59 -5.16
N CYS A 97 19.58 10.97 -3.99
CA CYS A 97 20.80 10.64 -3.26
C CYS A 97 20.56 9.34 -2.48
N ALA A 98 21.56 8.45 -2.44
CA ALA A 98 21.46 7.19 -1.71
C ALA A 98 21.14 7.40 -0.22
N GLU A 99 21.68 8.46 0.39
CA GLU A 99 21.47 8.79 1.80
C GLU A 99 20.07 9.34 2.09
N ASN A 100 19.34 9.75 1.05
CA ASN A 100 17.98 10.30 1.17
C ASN A 100 16.90 9.26 0.81
N GLN A 101 17.29 8.10 0.30
CA GLN A 101 16.37 7.02 -0.01
C GLN A 101 15.82 6.40 1.29
N PRO A 102 14.49 6.44 1.55
CA PRO A 102 13.93 5.92 2.78
C PRO A 102 14.30 4.46 3.05
N ALA A 103 14.88 4.20 4.22
CA ALA A 103 15.40 2.89 4.63
C ALA A 103 16.33 2.21 3.60
N GLY A 104 16.98 2.98 2.72
CA GLY A 104 17.79 2.47 1.61
C GLY A 104 16.99 1.60 0.64
N GLY A 105 15.70 1.89 0.44
CA GLY A 105 14.82 1.17 -0.49
C GLY A 105 14.23 -0.13 0.07
N LYS A 106 14.66 -0.59 1.25
CA LYS A 106 14.22 -1.87 1.86
C LYS A 106 12.71 -1.94 2.10
N THR A 107 12.05 -0.80 2.26
CA THR A 107 10.61 -0.68 2.50
C THR A 107 9.80 -0.45 1.22
N GLY A 108 10.42 -0.52 0.04
CA GLY A 108 9.76 -0.41 -1.26
C GLY A 108 9.88 0.96 -1.94
N TYR A 109 10.50 1.95 -1.30
CA TYR A 109 10.81 3.25 -1.90
C TYR A 109 12.01 3.15 -2.84
N VAL A 110 11.83 2.46 -3.97
CA VAL A 110 12.91 2.11 -4.92
C VAL A 110 12.90 2.97 -6.19
N HIS A 111 11.78 3.65 -6.46
CA HIS A 111 11.57 4.46 -7.65
C HIS A 111 11.59 5.94 -7.26
N PHE A 112 12.51 6.73 -7.81
CA PHE A 112 12.54 8.18 -7.61
C PHE A 112 11.98 8.89 -8.83
N HIS A 113 11.22 9.94 -8.58
CA HIS A 113 10.75 10.82 -9.62
C HIS A 113 11.07 12.27 -9.27
N SER A 114 11.85 12.95 -10.11
CA SER A 114 12.19 14.36 -9.93
C SER A 114 10.99 15.26 -10.18
N LEU A 115 10.92 16.38 -9.45
CA LEU A 115 9.86 17.39 -9.62
C LEU A 115 9.97 18.15 -10.94
N SER A 116 11.20 18.29 -11.44
CA SER A 116 11.52 18.83 -12.75
C SER A 116 12.21 17.76 -13.59
N ALA A 117 11.79 17.57 -14.83
CA ALA A 117 12.48 16.65 -15.72
C ALA A 117 13.94 17.11 -15.94
N ALA A 118 14.90 16.22 -15.71
CA ALA A 118 16.30 16.44 -16.10
C ALA A 118 16.52 15.98 -17.55
N LYS A 119 17.57 16.49 -18.21
CA LYS A 119 17.79 16.29 -19.66
C LYS A 119 17.87 14.82 -20.09
N GLU A 120 18.29 13.93 -19.20
CA GLU A 120 18.47 12.50 -19.46
C GLU A 120 17.44 11.62 -18.73
N HIS A 121 16.51 12.24 -18.00
CA HIS A 121 15.51 11.57 -17.18
C HIS A 121 14.14 11.81 -17.76
N GLU A 122 13.74 10.96 -18.71
CA GLU A 122 12.44 11.02 -19.36
C GLU A 122 11.33 11.08 -18.32
N HIS A 123 10.44 12.05 -18.51
CA HIS A 123 9.32 12.34 -17.63
C HIS A 123 9.68 12.66 -16.17
N GLY A 124 10.96 12.69 -15.77
CA GLY A 124 11.40 12.83 -14.39
C GLY A 124 11.74 11.50 -13.71
N HIS A 125 11.81 10.38 -14.43
CA HIS A 125 12.23 9.09 -13.86
C HIS A 125 13.72 9.11 -13.47
N GLY A 126 13.99 9.14 -12.16
CA GLY A 126 15.32 9.41 -11.60
C GLY A 126 15.59 10.91 -11.47
N GLY A 127 16.84 11.33 -11.64
CA GLY A 127 17.22 12.73 -11.62
C GLY A 127 18.73 12.93 -11.56
N GLU A 128 19.14 14.19 -11.58
CA GLU A 128 20.51 14.60 -11.30
C GLU A 128 20.86 14.38 -9.83
N LYS A 129 22.16 14.24 -9.54
CA LYS A 129 22.66 14.14 -8.16
C LYS A 129 22.12 15.30 -7.30
N GLY A 130 21.36 14.97 -6.26
CA GLY A 130 20.80 15.95 -5.32
C GLY A 130 19.51 16.64 -5.76
N GLN A 131 18.97 16.28 -6.91
CA GLN A 131 17.73 16.86 -7.44
C GLN A 131 16.54 16.55 -6.54
N GLU A 132 15.62 17.51 -6.40
CA GLU A 132 14.41 17.36 -5.59
C GLU A 132 13.34 16.55 -6.31
N GLY A 133 12.62 15.74 -5.54
CA GLY A 133 11.63 14.80 -6.05
C GLY A 133 10.96 14.01 -4.95
N TYR A 134 10.35 12.91 -5.34
CA TYR A 134 9.75 11.95 -4.43
C TYR A 134 10.38 10.57 -4.61
N TRP A 135 10.70 9.94 -3.50
CA TRP A 135 10.90 8.49 -3.45
C TRP A 135 9.55 7.83 -3.35
N LEU A 136 9.20 7.03 -4.35
CA LEU A 136 7.90 6.40 -4.56
C LEU A 136 7.94 4.92 -4.19
N ARG A 137 6.89 4.48 -3.50
CA ARG A 137 6.60 3.07 -3.21
C ARG A 137 5.31 2.69 -3.91
N HIS A 138 5.38 1.65 -4.74
CA HIS A 138 4.25 1.10 -5.46
C HIS A 138 3.72 -0.14 -4.75
N VAL A 139 2.39 -0.26 -4.67
CA VAL A 139 1.67 -1.41 -4.09
C VAL A 139 0.68 -1.91 -5.13
N ALA A 140 0.93 -3.10 -5.68
CA ALA A 140 0.07 -3.71 -6.68
C ALA A 140 -1.30 -4.01 -6.05
N VAL A 141 -2.37 -3.61 -6.72
CA VAL A 141 -3.75 -3.84 -6.24
C VAL A 141 -4.35 -5.15 -6.75
N GLY A 142 -3.62 -5.87 -7.61
CA GLY A 142 -4.09 -7.08 -8.29
C GLY A 142 -2.93 -7.83 -8.94
N GLU A 143 -3.30 -8.84 -9.72
CA GLU A 143 -2.38 -9.63 -10.54
C GLU A 143 -2.39 -9.12 -11.99
N PHE A 144 -1.22 -8.80 -12.53
CA PHE A 144 -1.06 -8.28 -13.90
C PHE A 144 0.37 -8.42 -14.41
N GLU A 145 0.52 -8.34 -15.72
CA GLU A 145 1.81 -8.29 -16.41
C GLU A 145 2.13 -6.86 -16.84
N MET A 146 3.36 -6.42 -16.61
CA MET A 146 3.86 -5.13 -17.09
C MET A 146 5.39 -5.18 -17.20
N MET A 147 5.96 -4.64 -18.30
CA MET A 147 7.41 -4.58 -18.52
C MET A 147 8.12 -5.94 -18.33
N ASN A 148 7.51 -7.03 -18.82
CA ASN A 148 8.00 -8.41 -18.65
C ASN A 148 8.12 -8.85 -17.17
N MET A 149 7.37 -8.21 -16.27
CA MET A 149 7.26 -8.58 -14.86
C MET A 149 5.83 -8.96 -14.52
N HIS A 150 5.71 -10.02 -13.73
CA HIS A 150 4.46 -10.47 -13.14
C HIS A 150 4.29 -9.88 -11.74
N PHE A 151 3.22 -9.12 -11.52
CA PHE A 151 2.89 -8.53 -10.23
C PHE A 151 1.80 -9.32 -9.52
N LYS A 152 1.90 -9.39 -8.19
CA LYS A 152 0.88 -9.90 -7.28
C LYS A 152 0.55 -8.81 -6.26
N PRO A 153 -0.63 -8.84 -5.61
CA PRO A 153 -0.99 -7.86 -4.60
C PRO A 153 0.10 -7.70 -3.53
N GLY A 154 0.52 -6.45 -3.29
CA GLY A 154 1.59 -6.13 -2.32
C GLY A 154 2.64 -5.16 -2.84
N VAL A 155 3.65 -4.89 -2.00
CA VAL A 155 4.69 -3.90 -2.31
C VAL A 155 5.57 -4.39 -3.46
N ALA A 156 5.69 -3.57 -4.49
CA ALA A 156 6.46 -3.85 -5.69
C ALA A 156 7.93 -3.39 -5.51
N HIS A 157 8.71 -4.17 -4.76
CA HIS A 157 10.10 -3.86 -4.40
C HIS A 157 11.08 -3.74 -5.58
N GLN A 158 10.67 -4.09 -6.78
CA GLN A 158 11.50 -4.10 -7.99
C GLN A 158 10.88 -3.31 -9.14
N PHE A 159 9.81 -2.54 -8.89
CA PHE A 159 9.16 -1.76 -9.94
C PHE A 159 10.01 -0.53 -10.30
N MET A 160 10.61 -0.56 -11.49
CA MET A 160 11.42 0.52 -12.06
C MET A 160 12.35 1.19 -11.03
N PRO A 161 13.29 0.44 -10.44
CA PRO A 161 14.19 1.01 -9.45
C PRO A 161 15.07 2.08 -10.11
N THR A 162 15.29 3.18 -9.40
CA THR A 162 16.22 4.24 -9.81
C THR A 162 17.42 4.26 -8.86
N PRO A 163 18.54 3.62 -9.20
CA PRO A 163 19.73 3.62 -8.35
C PRO A 163 20.24 5.06 -8.15
N PRO A 164 20.22 5.60 -6.93
CA PRO A 164 20.68 6.97 -6.70
C PRO A 164 22.21 7.03 -6.55
N PRO A 165 22.85 8.16 -6.92
CA PRO A 165 24.25 8.39 -6.63
C PRO A 165 24.46 8.66 -5.13
N LYS A 166 25.70 8.49 -4.67
CA LYS A 166 26.12 9.07 -3.39
C LYS A 166 26.28 10.58 -3.53
N CYS A 167 25.61 11.33 -2.67
CA CYS A 167 25.70 12.78 -2.70
C CYS A 167 26.82 13.33 -1.82
N LYS A 168 27.23 12.55 -0.81
CA LYS A 168 28.30 12.85 0.13
C LYS A 168 29.54 12.02 -0.15
#